data_AF-A0A0F9CW30-F1
#
_entry.id   AF-A0A0F9CW30-F1
#
_cell.length_a   1.000
_cell.length_b   1.000
_cell.length_c   1.000
_cell.angle_alpha   90.00
_cell.angle_beta   90.00
_cell.angle_gamma   90.00
#
_symmetry.space_group_name_H-M   'P 1'
#
loop_
_entity.id
_entity.type
_entity.pdbx_description
1 polymer ?
#
loop_
_entity_poly.entity_id
_entity_poly.type
_entity_poly.pdbx_seq_one_letter_code
_entity_poly.pdbx_strand_id
1 'polypeptide(L)' 'MKSNIIDIDVEVTHRTDKAALVHTGNKEEAVWLPFSQIEIEPTGIAGIETVSLPEWLAIERGLI' A
#
# COMPACT_ATOMS: atom_id res chain seq x y z
N MET A 1 4.14 21.86 -0.92
CA MET A 1 4.79 20.74 -1.65
C MET A 1 3.71 20.05 -2.45
N LYS A 2 3.90 19.82 -3.76
CA LYS A 2 2.96 18.97 -4.51
C LYS A 2 3.14 17.54 -4.01
N SER A 3 2.06 16.87 -3.64
CA SER A 3 2.09 15.44 -3.36
C SER A 3 2.18 14.70 -4.69
N ASN A 4 3.33 14.08 -4.99
CA ASN A 4 3.38 13.09 -6.06
C ASN A 4 2.64 11.86 -5.57
N ILE A 5 1.66 11.39 -6.33
CA ILE A 5 1.04 10.08 -6.11
C ILE A 5 1.85 9.07 -6.92
N ILE A 6 2.18 7.96 -6.30
CA ILE A 6 2.88 6.83 -6.92
C ILE A 6 2.03 5.57 -6.77
N ASP A 7 2.21 4.64 -7.69
CA ASP A 7 1.57 3.34 -7.68
C ASP A 7 2.61 2.28 -7.33
N ILE A 8 2.30 1.43 -6.37
CA ILE A 8 3.16 0.32 -5.93
C ILE A 8 2.36 -0.98 -5.86
N ASP A 9 2.91 -2.05 -6.41
CA ASP A 9 2.33 -3.38 -6.27
C ASP A 9 2.74 -3.98 -4.93
N VAL A 10 1.75 -4.35 -4.12
CA VAL A 10 1.95 -4.91 -2.79
C VAL A 10 1.12 -6.15 -2.59
N GLU A 11 1.57 -7.03 -1.70
CA GLU A 11 0.74 -8.14 -1.21
C GLU A 11 -0.12 -7.65 -0.06
N VAL A 12 -1.44 -7.86 -0.14
CA VAL A 12 -2.38 -7.49 0.93
C VAL A 12 -2.59 -8.69 1.86
N THR A 13 -2.02 -8.63 3.06
CA THR A 13 -2.11 -9.72 4.03
C THR A 13 -3.41 -9.67 4.84
N HIS A 14 -3.87 -8.47 5.21
CA HIS A 14 -5.08 -8.27 6.00
C HIS A 14 -5.82 -6.99 5.60
N ARG A 15 -7.14 -7.00 5.82
CA ARG A 15 -8.01 -5.83 5.64
C ARG A 15 -8.86 -5.62 6.89
N THR A 16 -9.10 -4.36 7.19
CA THR A 16 -10.08 -3.89 8.18
C THR A 16 -11.05 -2.94 7.47
N ASP A 17 -12.03 -2.40 8.20
CA ASP A 17 -12.96 -1.40 7.64
C ASP A 17 -12.27 -0.09 7.22
N LYS A 18 -11.04 0.17 7.69
CA LYS A 18 -10.37 1.49 7.53
C LYS A 18 -8.95 1.43 6.98
N ALA A 19 -8.34 0.25 6.91
CA ALA A 19 -6.94 0.10 6.53
C ALA A 19 -6.65 -1.31 6.00
N ALA A 20 -5.58 -1.41 5.21
CA ALA A 20 -5.00 -2.68 4.77
C ALA A 20 -3.56 -2.83 5.32
N LEU A 21 -3.21 -4.05 5.68
CA LEU A 21 -1.84 -4.45 6.03
C LEU A 21 -1.18 -5.03 4.78
N VAL A 22 -0.09 -4.40 4.34
CA VAL A 22 0.55 -4.72 3.05
C VAL A 22 2.07 -4.87 3.17
N HIS A 23 2.70 -5.62 2.27
CA HIS A 23 4.16 -5.70 2.15
C HIS A 23 4.64 -5.91 0.70
N THR A 24 5.91 -5.62 0.44
CA THR A 24 6.59 -5.76 -0.87
C THR A 24 7.43 -7.04 -0.95
N GLY A 25 6.92 -8.14 -0.38
CA GLY A 25 7.57 -9.46 -0.39
C GLY A 25 8.20 -9.93 0.93
N ASN A 26 8.35 -9.05 1.93
CA ASN A 26 8.71 -9.45 3.30
C ASN A 26 7.56 -9.22 4.28
N LYS A 27 6.94 -10.32 4.74
CA LYS A 27 5.78 -10.27 5.64
C LYS A 27 6.10 -9.70 7.02
N GLU A 28 7.35 -9.76 7.46
CA GLU A 28 7.77 -9.19 8.75
C GLU A 28 7.83 -7.65 8.72
N GLU A 29 7.93 -7.07 7.52
CA GLU A 29 7.95 -5.62 7.28
C GLU A 29 6.59 -5.08 6.85
N ALA A 30 5.52 -5.84 7.10
CA ALA A 30 4.17 -5.43 6.70
C ALA A 30 3.72 -4.16 7.44
N VAL A 31 3.15 -3.22 6.67
CA VAL A 31 2.73 -1.90 7.16
C VAL A 31 1.24 -1.66 6.94
N TRP A 32 0.63 -0.96 7.90
CA TRP A 32 -0.76 -0.54 7.79
C TRP A 32 -0.87 0.74 6.98
N LEU A 33 -1.69 0.71 5.94
CA LEU A 33 -2.04 1.86 5.12
C LEU A 33 -3.53 2.19 5.28
N PRO A 34 -3.88 3.44 5.69
CA PRO A 34 -5.27 3.84 5.88
C PRO A 34 -5.96 4.14 4.53
N PHE A 35 -7.18 3.64 4.34
CA PHE A 35 -7.99 3.87 3.12
C PHE A 35 -8.34 5.35 2.89
N SER A 36 -8.23 6.20 3.91
CA SER A 36 -8.40 7.64 3.74
C SER A 36 -7.23 8.33 3.04
N GLN A 37 -6.10 7.64 2.83
CA GLN A 37 -4.88 8.21 2.23
C GLN A 37 -4.37 7.43 1.02
N ILE A 38 -5.03 6.32 0.66
CA ILE A 38 -4.60 5.45 -0.43
C ILE A 38 -5.81 5.01 -1.26
N GLU A 39 -5.56 4.62 -2.49
CA GLU A 39 -6.49 3.85 -3.32
C GLU A 39 -5.89 2.46 -3.56
N ILE A 40 -6.72 1.41 -3.59
CA ILE A 40 -6.26 0.04 -3.84
C ILE A 40 -7.06 -0.54 -5.00
N GLU A 41 -6.36 -1.03 -6.01
CA GLU A 41 -6.93 -1.68 -7.18
C GLU A 41 -6.37 -3.10 -7.37
N PRO A 42 -7.21 -4.08 -7.75
CA PRO A 42 -6.74 -5.43 -8.01
C PRO A 42 -5.92 -5.48 -9.31
N THR A 43 -4.75 -6.14 -9.27
CA THR A 43 -3.91 -6.35 -10.47
C THR A 43 -4.41 -7.47 -11.39
N GLY A 44 -5.36 -8.27 -10.92
CA GLY A 44 -5.77 -9.53 -11.54
C GLY A 44 -4.92 -10.74 -11.11
N ILE A 45 -3.82 -10.52 -10.37
CA ILE A 45 -3.04 -11.58 -9.73
C ILE A 45 -3.55 -11.76 -8.30
N ALA A 46 -3.89 -12.99 -7.93
CA ALA A 46 -4.42 -13.27 -6.59
C ALA A 46 -3.39 -12.89 -5.51
N GLY A 47 -3.80 -12.03 -4.57
CA GLY A 47 -2.97 -11.56 -3.46
C GLY A 47 -2.14 -10.31 -3.73
N ILE A 48 -1.98 -9.90 -5.00
CA ILE A 48 -1.23 -8.69 -5.37
C ILE A 48 -2.19 -7.59 -5.78
N GLU A 49 -2.06 -6.42 -5.17
CA GLU A 49 -2.88 -5.24 -5.45
C GLU A 49 -1.99 -4.02 -5.66
N THR A 50 -2.41 -3.15 -6.57
CA THR A 50 -1.75 -1.88 -6.80
C THR A 50 -2.31 -0.89 -5.79
N VAL A 51 -1.42 -0.27 -5.01
CA VAL A 51 -1.76 0.78 -4.06
C VAL A 51 -1.24 2.11 -4.59
N SER A 52 -2.15 3.05 -4.80
CA SER A 52 -1.85 4.43 -5.13
C SER A 52 -1.80 5.26 -3.86
N LEU A 53 -0.65 5.86 -3.57
CA LEU A 53 -0.44 6.66 -2.36
C LEU A 53 0.53 7.83 -2.57
N PRO A 54 0.51 8.86 -1.71
CA PRO A 54 1.52 9.90 -1.76
C PRO A 54 2.94 9.36 -1.53
N GLU A 55 3.90 9.80 -2.33
CA GLU A 55 5.31 9.40 -2.27
C GLU A 55 5.92 9.54 -0.86
N TRP A 56 5.58 10.63 -0.16
CA TRP A 56 6.05 10.86 1.21
C TRP A 56 5.56 9.78 2.19
N LEU A 57 4.34 9.27 2.01
CA LEU A 57 3.78 8.22 2.85
C LEU A 57 4.46 6.89 2.54
N ALA A 58 4.76 6.62 1.26
CA ALA A 58 5.50 5.42 0.86
C ALA A 58 6.90 5.39 1.51
N ILE A 59 7.62 6.51 1.51
CA ILE A 59 8.94 6.65 2.16
C ILE A 59 8.82 6.50 3.68
N GLU A 60 7.86 7.17 4.33
CA GLU A 60 7.66 7.09 5.78
C GLU A 60 7.35 5.66 6.25
N ARG A 61 6.64 4.89 5.41
CA ARG A 61 6.27 3.50 5.68
C ARG A 61 7.33 2.50 5.21
N GLY A 62 8.41 2.93 4.56
CA GLY A 62 9.47 2.05 4.07
C GLY A 62 9.00 1.12 2.94
N LEU A 63 8.03 1.55 2.13
CA LEU A 63 7.55 0.80 0.97
C LEU A 63 8.41 1.05 -0.29
N ILE A 64 9.19 2.12 -0.27
CA ILE A 64 10.20 2.49 -1.27
C ILE A 64 11.47 3.04 -0.60
#